data_AF-A0A9P4TXF8-F1
#
_entry.id   AF-A0A9P4TXF8-F1
#
_cell.length_a   1.000
_cell.length_b   1.000
_cell.length_c   1.000
_cell.angle_alpha   90.00
_cell.angle_beta   90.00
_cell.angle_gamma   90.00
#
_symmetry.space_group_name_H-M   'P 1'
#
loop_
_entity.id
_entity.type
_entity.pdbx_description
1 polymer ?
#
loop_
_entity_poly.entity_id
_entity_poly.type
_entity_poly.pdbx_seq_one_letter_code
_entity_poly.pdbx_strand_id
1 'polypeptide(L)'
;LFKDAKKNKSAMKRILQPATEGAGIRVHPPRTAKNDEKYGIRLDKGVAVGDKVQLSLQINSNATKKTLKDLVQKHGSHATYATINVDPDQEITEENMDKLAEEI
;
A
#
# COMPACT_ATOMS: atom_id res chain seq x y z
N LEU A 1 -6.99 4.29 4.57
CA LEU A 1 -6.38 2.96 4.29
C LEU A 1 -5.73 2.39 5.56
N PHE A 2 -4.65 3.00 6.06
CA PHE A 2 -3.94 2.52 7.25
C PHE A 2 -4.79 2.40 8.52
N LYS A 3 -5.66 3.38 8.80
CA LYS A 3 -6.63 3.31 9.92
C LYS A 3 -7.51 2.05 9.90
N ASP A 4 -7.90 1.60 8.71
CA ASP A 4 -8.71 0.38 8.57
C ASP A 4 -7.84 -0.89 8.61
N ALA A 5 -6.60 -0.81 8.12
CA ALA A 5 -5.63 -1.90 8.24
C ALA A 5 -5.27 -2.20 9.70
N LYS A 6 -5.11 -1.17 10.55
CA LYS A 6 -4.81 -1.34 11.99
C LYS A 6 -5.86 -2.16 12.75
N LYS A 7 -7.13 -2.07 12.33
CA LYS A 7 -8.23 -2.83 12.94
C LYS A 7 -8.20 -4.33 12.61
N ASN A 8 -7.31 -4.77 11.72
CA ASN A 8 -7.26 -6.15 11.25
C ASN A 8 -5.81 -6.66 11.27
N LYS A 9 -5.51 -7.60 12.17
CA LYS A 9 -4.18 -8.19 12.33
C LYS A 9 -3.61 -8.79 11.03
N SER A 10 -4.46 -9.41 10.20
CA SER A 10 -4.04 -9.94 8.89
C SER A 10 -3.79 -8.85 7.85
N ALA A 11 -4.40 -7.67 7.98
CA ALA A 11 -4.08 -6.51 7.15
C ALA A 11 -2.75 -5.88 7.58
N MET A 12 -2.53 -5.70 8.89
CA MET A 12 -1.25 -5.22 9.41
C MET A 12 -0.11 -6.15 9.02
N LYS A 13 -0.28 -7.47 9.20
CA LYS A 13 0.72 -8.48 8.80
C LYS A 13 1.12 -8.33 7.34
N ARG A 14 0.15 -8.17 6.43
CA ARG A 14 0.45 -8.02 5.00
C ARG A 14 1.29 -6.77 4.70
N ILE A 15 1.07 -5.68 5.43
CA ILE A 15 1.76 -4.40 5.20
C ILE A 15 3.12 -4.36 5.89
N LEU A 16 3.23 -4.79 7.16
CA LEU A 16 4.47 -4.75 7.94
C LEU A 16 5.41 -5.92 7.65
N GLN A 17 4.85 -7.07 7.25
CA GLN A 17 5.61 -8.27 6.89
C GLN A 17 5.19 -8.76 5.50
N PRO A 18 5.39 -7.96 4.45
CA PRO A 18 5.09 -8.38 3.10
C PRO A 18 6.02 -9.52 2.69
N ALA A 19 5.52 -10.51 1.95
CA ALA A 19 6.39 -11.56 1.41
C ALA A 19 7.50 -10.94 0.54
N THR A 20 8.66 -11.57 0.47
CA THR A 20 9.82 -11.05 -0.29
C THR A 20 9.68 -11.28 -1.80
N GLU A 21 8.90 -12.27 -2.22
CA GLU A 21 8.67 -12.60 -3.64
C GLU A 21 7.47 -11.87 -4.26
N GLY A 22 7.45 -11.75 -5.59
CA GLY A 22 6.29 -11.26 -6.33
C GLY A 22 6.15 -9.74 -6.34
N ALA A 23 7.14 -9.05 -6.91
CA ALA A 23 7.06 -7.61 -7.19
C ALA A 23 5.86 -7.28 -8.11
N GLY A 24 5.28 -6.11 -7.92
CA GLY A 24 4.07 -5.63 -8.61
C GLY A 24 2.75 -6.20 -8.08
N ILE A 25 2.78 -7.10 -7.09
CA ILE A 25 1.56 -7.68 -6.50
C ILE A 25 0.99 -6.76 -5.43
N ARG A 26 -0.34 -6.57 -5.45
CA ARG A 26 -1.07 -5.78 -4.45
C ARG A 26 -0.97 -6.41 -3.06
N VAL A 27 -0.51 -5.61 -2.10
CA VAL A 27 -0.40 -5.98 -0.68
C VAL A 27 -1.70 -5.65 0.06
N HIS A 28 -2.18 -4.41 -0.11
CA HIS A 28 -3.38 -3.92 0.56
C HIS A 28 -4.02 -2.77 -0.22
N PRO A 29 -5.36 -2.63 -0.24
CA PRO A 29 -6.36 -3.54 0.28
C PRO A 29 -6.51 -4.78 -0.61
N PRO A 30 -7.20 -5.86 -0.16
CA PRO A 30 -7.57 -6.96 -1.04
C PRO A 30 -8.30 -6.45 -2.29
N ARG A 31 -7.97 -7.00 -3.46
CA ARG A 31 -8.52 -6.59 -4.75
C ARG A 31 -10.00 -6.98 -4.86
N THR A 32 -10.89 -6.03 -4.58
CA THR A 32 -12.34 -6.16 -4.77
C THR A 32 -12.89 -4.82 -5.26
N ALA A 33 -13.94 -4.82 -6.08
CA ALA A 33 -14.56 -3.59 -6.57
C ALA A 33 -14.95 -2.63 -5.42
N LYS A 34 -15.51 -3.19 -4.34
CA LYS A 34 -15.88 -2.45 -3.13
C LYS A 34 -14.69 -1.74 -2.46
N ASN A 35 -13.55 -2.43 -2.30
CA ASN A 35 -12.38 -1.81 -1.68
C ASN A 35 -11.74 -0.78 -2.60
N ASP A 36 -11.68 -1.10 -3.88
CA ASP A 36 -11.10 -0.24 -4.90
C ASP A 36 -11.84 1.11 -4.97
N GLU A 37 -13.17 1.08 -4.95
CA GLU A 37 -14.01 2.27 -4.86
C GLU A 37 -13.87 3.00 -3.51
N LYS A 38 -13.93 2.25 -2.39
CA LYS A 38 -13.88 2.83 -1.03
C LYS A 38 -12.59 3.59 -0.77
N TYR A 39 -11.44 2.99 -1.10
CA TYR A 39 -10.14 3.56 -0.78
C TYR A 39 -9.62 4.45 -1.91
N GLY A 40 -9.78 4.05 -3.17
CA GLY A 40 -9.22 4.74 -4.33
C GLY A 40 -7.68 4.70 -4.40
N ILE A 41 -7.02 4.10 -3.43
CA ILE A 41 -5.55 3.95 -3.32
C ILE A 41 -5.20 2.53 -2.91
N ARG A 42 -3.98 2.11 -3.21
CA ARG A 42 -3.46 0.77 -2.97
C ARG A 42 -1.96 0.80 -2.67
N LEU A 43 -1.53 -0.18 -1.90
CA LEU A 43 -0.13 -0.52 -1.67
C LEU A 43 0.19 -1.75 -2.49
N ASP A 44 1.12 -1.59 -3.42
CA ASP A 44 1.65 -2.67 -4.23
C ASP A 44 3.09 -2.94 -3.82
N LYS A 45 3.52 -4.20 -3.92
CA LYS A 45 4.88 -4.61 -3.60
C LYS A 45 5.83 -4.14 -4.69
N GLY A 46 6.94 -3.54 -4.31
CA GLY A 46 8.06 -3.21 -5.18
C GLY A 46 9.08 -4.34 -5.24
N VAL A 47 10.31 -4.00 -5.62
CA VAL A 47 11.45 -4.92 -5.64
C VAL A 47 12.04 -5.02 -4.23
N ALA A 48 12.64 -6.16 -3.90
CA ALA A 48 13.46 -6.28 -2.70
C ALA A 48 14.68 -5.34 -2.78
N VAL A 49 14.97 -4.64 -1.69
CA VAL A 49 16.10 -3.71 -1.58
C VAL A 49 16.93 -4.15 -0.37
N GLY A 50 17.95 -4.98 -0.63
CA GLY A 50 18.64 -5.72 0.42
C GLY A 50 17.67 -6.67 1.14
N ASP A 51 17.65 -6.60 2.47
CA ASP A 51 16.76 -7.42 3.31
C ASP A 51 15.35 -6.81 3.47
N LYS A 52 15.10 -5.64 2.88
CA LYS A 52 13.82 -4.94 2.96
C LYS A 52 12.97 -5.16 1.71
N VAL A 53 11.67 -5.05 1.88
CA VAL A 53 10.70 -5.08 0.77
C VAL A 53 10.20 -3.66 0.54
N GLN A 54 10.37 -3.15 -0.67
CA GLN A 54 9.77 -1.86 -1.03
C GLN A 54 8.24 -2.01 -1.16
N LEU A 55 7.48 -1.07 -0.62
CA LEU A 55 6.06 -0.88 -0.88
C LEU A 55 5.86 0.42 -1.64
N SER A 56 4.94 0.41 -2.60
CA SER A 56 4.61 1.54 -3.45
C SER A 56 3.14 1.93 -3.26
N LEU A 57 2.90 3.20 -2.95
CA LEU A 57 1.56 3.78 -2.91
C LEU A 57 1.15 4.18 -4.33
N GLN A 58 0.07 3.59 -4.81
CA GLN A 58 -0.52 3.89 -6.11
C GLN A 58 -1.99 4.29 -5.96
N ILE A 59 -2.45 5.17 -6.84
CA ILE A 59 -3.88 5.45 -6.98
C ILE A 59 -4.50 4.35 -7.84
N ASN A 60 -5.73 3.94 -7.53
CA ASN A 60 -6.45 3.01 -8.37
C ASN A 60 -7.06 3.73 -9.59
N SER A 61 -7.01 3.12 -10.76
CA SER A 61 -7.56 3.71 -11.99
C SER A 61 -9.08 3.93 -11.92
N ASN A 62 -9.77 3.17 -11.08
CA ASN A 62 -11.21 3.30 -10.82
C ASN A 62 -11.55 4.17 -9.61
N ALA A 63 -10.60 4.94 -9.07
CA ALA A 63 -10.88 5.85 -7.96
C ALA A 63 -12.03 6.80 -8.32
N THR A 64 -13.04 6.92 -7.45
CA THR A 64 -14.24 7.73 -7.72
C THR A 64 -14.08 9.19 -7.31
N LYS A 65 -13.16 9.48 -6.38
CA LYS A 65 -12.87 10.83 -5.89
C LYS A 65 -12.22 11.69 -6.98
N LYS A 66 -12.77 12.88 -7.23
CA LYS A 66 -12.29 13.81 -8.28
C LYS A 66 -10.79 14.10 -8.19
N THR A 67 -10.30 14.42 -6.99
CA THR A 67 -8.87 14.71 -6.77
C THR A 67 -7.94 13.55 -7.15
N LEU A 68 -8.35 12.31 -6.86
CA LEU A 68 -7.58 11.11 -7.24
C LEU A 68 -7.63 10.86 -8.76
N LYS A 69 -8.79 11.10 -9.39
CA LYS A 69 -8.92 11.02 -10.85
C LYS A 69 -8.02 12.04 -11.55
N ASP A 70 -8.00 13.27 -11.06
CA ASP A 70 -7.18 14.34 -11.64
C ASP A 70 -5.68 13.99 -11.53
N LEU A 71 -5.24 13.38 -10.44
CA LEU A 71 -3.87 12.89 -10.28
C LEU A 71 -3.56 11.74 -11.25
N VAL A 72 -4.46 10.76 -11.38
CA VAL A 72 -4.32 9.66 -12.34
C VAL A 72 -4.26 10.17 -13.78
N GLN A 73 -5.04 11.18 -14.13
CA GLN A 73 -4.99 11.79 -15.47
C GLN A 73 -3.66 12.50 -15.74
N LYS A 74 -3.09 13.16 -14.73
CA LYS A 74 -1.82 13.89 -14.86
C LYS A 74 -0.59 12.98 -14.90
N HIS A 75 -0.59 11.92 -14.11
CA HIS A 75 0.60 11.09 -13.87
C HIS A 75 0.49 9.66 -14.43
N GLY A 76 -0.70 9.25 -14.89
CA GLY A 76 -0.98 7.91 -15.39
C GLY A 76 -1.52 6.96 -14.32
N SER A 77 -2.17 5.88 -14.77
CA SER A 77 -2.83 4.86 -13.93
C SER A 77 -1.87 3.96 -13.15
N HIS A 78 -0.59 3.98 -13.51
CA HIS A 78 0.48 3.20 -12.85
C HIS A 78 1.48 4.10 -12.11
N ALA A 79 1.16 5.39 -11.94
CA ALA A 79 1.99 6.30 -11.19
C ALA A 79 2.16 5.81 -9.75
N THR A 80 3.42 5.74 -9.34
CA THR A 80 3.80 5.53 -7.94
C THR A 80 3.97 6.90 -7.30
N TYR A 81 3.22 7.15 -6.24
CA TYR A 81 3.16 8.47 -5.58
C TYR A 81 4.09 8.55 -4.37
N ALA A 82 4.34 7.40 -3.73
CA ALA A 82 5.28 7.29 -2.63
C ALA A 82 5.81 5.85 -2.56
N THR A 83 7.00 5.69 -2.01
CA THR A 83 7.62 4.38 -1.76
C THR A 83 8.26 4.35 -0.39
N ILE A 84 8.15 3.21 0.30
CA ILE A 84 8.80 2.98 1.58
C ILE A 84 9.44 1.59 1.59
N ASN A 85 10.58 1.44 2.26
CA ASN A 85 11.22 0.14 2.45
C ASN A 85 10.84 -0.43 3.81
N VAL A 86 10.15 -1.57 3.79
CA VAL A 86 9.63 -2.25 4.98
C VAL A 86 10.55 -3.40 5.33
N ASP A 87 10.97 -3.47 6.59
CA ASP A 87 11.65 -4.63 7.15
C ASP A 87 10.61 -5.74 7.41
N PRO A 88 10.64 -6.88 6.69
CA PRO A 88 9.65 -7.93 6.83
C PRO A 88 9.77 -8.70 8.16
N ASP A 89 10.86 -8.53 8.91
CA ASP A 89 11.09 -9.20 10.19
C ASP A 89 10.66 -8.34 11.39
N GLN A 90 10.23 -7.09 11.16
CA GLN A 90 9.76 -6.20 12.22
C GLN A 90 8.51 -6.73 12.93
N GLU A 91 8.30 -6.29 14.17
CA GLU A 91 7.09 -6.63 14.92
C GLU A 91 5.81 -6.04 14.32
N ILE A 92 4.73 -6.81 14.36
CA ILE A 92 3.41 -6.38 13.89
C ILE A 92 2.70 -5.60 15.01
N THR A 93 2.99 -4.31 15.12
CA THR A 93 2.39 -3.40 16.12
C THR A 93 1.64 -2.24 15.46
N GLU A 94 0.70 -1.63 16.18
CA GLU A 94 0.02 -0.42 15.71
C GLU A 94 1.00 0.77 15.59
N GLU A 95 1.99 0.83 16.48
CA GLU A 95 3.04 1.86 16.44
C GLU A 95 3.86 1.78 15.14
N ASN A 96 4.28 0.58 14.73
CA ASN A 96 5.01 0.39 13.48
C ASN A 96 4.14 0.69 12.25
N MET A 97 2.84 0.40 12.32
CA MET A 97 1.88 0.83 11.29
C MET A 97 1.76 2.35 11.19
N ASP A 98 1.81 3.06 12.33
CA ASP A 98 1.73 4.52 12.35
C ASP A 98 3.00 5.16 11.81
N LYS A 99 4.18 4.68 12.22
CA LYS A 99 5.46 5.11 11.63
C LYS A 99 5.47 4.93 10.11
N LEU A 100 5.04 3.75 9.62
CA LEU A 100 4.95 3.49 8.19
C LEU A 100 3.99 4.44 7.48
N ALA A 101 2.87 4.80 8.11
CA ALA A 101 1.86 5.69 7.53
C ALA A 101 2.30 7.16 7.52
N GLU A 102 3.23 7.56 8.39
CA GLU A 102 3.84 8.90 8.41
C GLU A 102 4.98 9.04 7.40
N GLU A 103 5.69 7.95 7.12
CA GLU A 103 6.81 7.91 6.18
C GLU A 103 6.40 7.79 4.69
N ILE A 104 5.14 7.45 4.39
CA ILE A 104 4.62 7.23 3.03
C ILE A 104 3.55 8.24 2.61
#